data_AF-B3PEI0-F1
#
_entry.id   AF-B3PEI0-F1
#
_cell.length_a   1.000
_cell.length_b   1.000
_cell.length_c   1.000
_cell.angle_alpha   90.00
_cell.angle_beta   90.00
_cell.angle_gamma   90.00
#
_symmetry.space_group_name_H-M   'P 1'
#
loop_
_entity.id
_entity.type
_entity.pdbx_description
1 polymer ?
#
loop_
_entity_poly.entity_id
_entity_poly.type
_entity_poly.pdbx_seq_one_letter_code
_entity_poly.pdbx_strand_id
1 'polypeptide(L)'
;MHRVNWRNLIAIAGASALTCLSASAAMAACTYTIDSEWSTGFTANITLKNDTGAAINNWNVNWQYSSNRMTSGWNANFSGTNPYNATNMSWNGSIAPGQSISFGLQGEKNGSTAERPTVTGAACNSATTSSVASSSSTPTTSSSSASSVASALLLQEAQAGFCRVDGTIDNNHTGFTGSGFANTNNAQGAAVVWAIDATSSGRRTLTIRYANGGTANRNGSLVINGGSNGNYTVSLPTTGAWTTWQTATIDVDLVQGNNIVQLSATTAEGLPNIDSLSVVGGTVRAGNCGSVSSSSSVQSSSSSNSSAGAAVPSAGCGKPRTLQNGRITLQSGGTQRSYILDAPTNYNNTRPYRVIFGYHWVGGTADDVATGQTVQRNTWAHYGMKKLSGDSTIFVAPQGIGNGWGNGGGADVTFTDNILAQLKTELCIDESRIFANGFSFGGSMTYAIACARANVFRGVAAYGAGSISGCSGGNSPIAYFGGHGIRDNVFTPDRGRALRDRFVRNNSCTVINPPEPSIGSLRHTCTSYQCPNKNYPVRWCAYDAGHIAAPHDGSTGDSGNTWLAEEAWQFFTQF
;
A
#
# COMPACT_ATOMS: atom_id res chain seq x y z
N MET A 1 60.04 65.36 17.27
CA MET A 1 60.18 65.87 18.66
C MET A 1 58.81 66.42 19.02
N HIS A 2 58.01 65.91 19.96
CA HIS A 2 58.27 65.56 21.35
C HIS A 2 57.54 64.28 21.79
N ARG A 3 58.17 63.59 22.77
CA ARG A 3 57.63 62.47 23.55
C ARG A 3 56.79 63.00 24.72
N VAL A 4 55.74 62.28 25.12
CA VAL A 4 55.43 62.01 26.54
C VAL A 4 54.87 60.59 26.65
N ASN A 5 55.22 59.93 27.76
CA ASN A 5 55.15 58.51 28.04
C ASN A 5 54.15 58.23 29.18
N TRP A 6 53.50 57.07 29.10
CA TRP A 6 53.18 56.11 30.19
C TRP A 6 51.96 56.27 31.14
N ARG A 7 51.22 55.13 31.18
CA ARG A 7 50.69 54.35 32.32
C ARG A 7 49.16 54.30 32.55
N ASN A 8 48.67 53.08 32.34
CA ASN A 8 47.87 52.24 33.25
C ASN A 8 46.34 52.07 33.06
N LEU A 9 45.97 50.78 33.06
CA LEU A 9 44.69 50.14 33.38
C LEU A 9 43.66 50.21 32.23
N ILE A 10 43.00 49.14 31.78
CA ILE A 10 42.22 48.13 32.52
C ILE A 10 42.15 46.84 31.67
N ALA A 11 42.27 45.68 32.32
CA ALA A 11 41.98 44.37 31.73
C ALA A 11 40.47 44.23 31.45
N ILE A 12 40.09 44.03 30.19
CA ILE A 12 38.72 43.60 29.84
C ILE A 12 38.71 42.07 29.87
N ALA A 13 38.09 41.53 30.90
CA ALA A 13 37.75 40.11 31.00
C ALA A 13 36.84 39.73 29.82
N GLY A 14 37.25 38.71 29.05
CA GLY A 14 36.38 38.07 28.07
C GLY A 14 35.28 37.30 28.79
N ALA A 15 34.10 37.90 28.91
CA ALA A 15 32.88 37.18 29.25
C ALA A 15 32.38 36.47 27.98
N SER A 16 32.73 35.20 27.82
CA SER A 16 31.98 34.30 26.94
C SER A 16 30.57 34.21 27.50
N ALA A 17 29.65 35.02 26.95
CA ALA A 17 28.23 34.85 27.16
C ALA A 17 27.83 33.51 26.51
N LEU A 18 27.82 32.44 27.32
CA LEU A 18 27.12 31.22 26.98
C LEU A 18 25.63 31.58 27.04
N THR A 19 25.09 32.04 25.92
CA THR A 19 23.65 32.14 25.73
C THR A 19 23.08 30.74 25.86
N CYS A 20 22.57 30.44 27.04
CA CYS A 20 21.69 29.30 27.24
C CYS A 20 20.42 29.61 26.43
N LEU A 21 20.40 29.18 25.16
CA LEU A 21 19.18 29.07 24.38
C LEU A 21 18.30 28.06 25.12
N SER A 22 17.44 28.56 25.99
CA SER A 22 16.27 27.82 26.43
C SER A 22 15.49 27.44 25.17
N ALA A 23 15.58 26.17 24.77
CA ALA A 23 14.72 25.60 23.75
C ALA A 23 13.28 25.72 24.25
N SER A 24 12.52 26.66 23.68
CA SER A 24 11.07 26.70 23.85
C SER A 24 10.51 25.38 23.31
N ALA A 25 9.84 24.61 24.16
CA ALA A 25 9.08 23.45 23.72
C ALA A 25 8.04 23.91 22.69
N ALA A 26 8.06 23.28 21.52
CA ALA A 26 7.12 23.53 20.43
C ALA A 26 5.70 23.14 20.87
N MET A 27 4.76 24.10 20.90
CA MET A 27 3.34 23.91 21.20
C MET A 27 2.48 23.78 19.92
N ALA A 28 1.65 22.75 19.84
CA ALA A 28 0.58 22.72 18.86
C ALA A 28 -0.70 23.36 19.41
N ALA A 29 -1.42 24.12 18.59
CA ALA A 29 -2.81 24.46 18.84
C ALA A 29 -3.67 23.23 18.57
N CYS A 30 -4.39 22.75 19.59
CA CYS A 30 -5.20 21.54 19.50
C CYS A 30 -6.69 21.86 19.51
N THR A 31 -7.42 21.42 18.49
CA THR A 31 -8.85 21.63 18.36
C THR A 31 -9.61 20.32 18.32
N TYR A 32 -10.82 20.31 18.86
CA TYR A 32 -11.75 19.19 18.82
C TYR A 32 -13.03 19.62 18.11
N THR A 33 -13.34 19.00 16.97
CA THR A 33 -14.53 19.31 16.17
C THR A 33 -15.41 18.08 16.04
N ILE A 34 -16.73 18.25 16.22
CA ILE A 34 -17.70 17.22 15.83
C ILE A 34 -17.97 17.36 14.33
N ASP A 35 -17.70 16.31 13.57
CA ASP A 35 -17.85 16.29 12.11
C ASP A 35 -19.27 15.84 11.72
N SER A 36 -19.82 14.85 12.44
CA SER A 36 -21.18 14.36 12.25
C SER A 36 -21.72 13.79 13.56
N GLU A 37 -23.02 13.99 13.82
CA GLU A 37 -23.71 13.54 15.02
C GLU A 37 -25.07 12.94 14.65
N TRP A 38 -25.40 11.78 15.23
CA TRP A 38 -26.70 11.10 15.06
C TRP A 38 -27.31 10.75 16.42
N SER A 39 -28.43 10.05 16.46
CA SER A 39 -29.22 9.84 17.70
C SER A 39 -28.43 9.22 18.86
N THR A 40 -27.51 8.28 18.59
CA THR A 40 -26.80 7.51 19.62
C THR A 40 -25.28 7.70 19.59
N GLY A 41 -24.73 8.44 18.64
CA GLY A 41 -23.28 8.55 18.46
C GLY A 41 -22.85 9.76 17.64
N PHE A 42 -21.54 9.89 17.48
CA PHE A 42 -20.92 10.96 16.72
C PHE A 42 -19.57 10.53 16.16
N THR A 43 -19.10 11.30 15.18
CA THR A 43 -17.70 11.31 14.73
C THR A 43 -17.09 12.66 15.03
N ALA A 44 -15.84 12.65 15.48
CA ALA A 44 -15.10 13.86 15.82
C ALA A 44 -13.68 13.82 15.24
N ASN A 45 -13.12 14.99 15.02
CA ASN A 45 -11.76 15.20 14.59
C ASN A 45 -10.98 15.96 15.66
N ILE A 46 -9.76 15.49 15.95
CA ILE A 46 -8.79 16.23 16.75
C ILE A 46 -7.67 16.67 15.81
N THR A 47 -7.47 17.98 15.71
CA THR A 47 -6.42 18.58 14.88
C THR A 47 -5.34 19.20 15.76
N LEU A 48 -4.09 18.84 15.49
CA LEU A 48 -2.89 19.44 16.10
C LEU A 48 -2.23 20.31 15.04
N LYS A 49 -2.22 21.62 15.23
CA LYS A 49 -1.51 22.58 14.36
C LYS A 49 -0.24 23.06 15.03
N ASN A 50 0.92 22.78 14.46
CA ASN A 50 2.18 23.29 15.00
C ASN A 50 2.36 24.77 14.63
N ASP A 51 1.93 25.66 15.52
CA ASP A 51 2.07 27.10 15.35
C ASP A 51 3.43 27.63 15.85
N THR A 52 4.41 26.75 16.10
CA THR A 52 5.76 27.14 16.52
C THR A 52 6.79 27.09 15.40
N GLY A 53 7.99 27.59 15.69
CA GLY A 53 9.14 27.56 14.78
C GLY A 53 9.96 26.27 14.76
N ALA A 54 9.62 25.25 15.57
CA ALA A 54 10.34 23.98 15.61
C ALA A 54 9.41 22.78 15.39
N ALA A 55 9.93 21.70 14.81
CA ALA A 55 9.13 20.50 14.55
C ALA A 55 8.73 19.79 15.85
N ILE A 56 7.45 19.43 15.97
CA ILE A 56 6.95 18.59 17.07
C ILE A 56 7.15 17.14 16.65
N ASN A 57 7.89 16.37 17.46
CA ASN A 57 8.14 14.95 17.21
C ASN A 57 7.48 14.11 18.30
N ASN A 58 6.97 12.95 17.91
CA ASN A 58 6.34 11.97 18.79
C ASN A 58 5.22 12.58 19.65
N TRP A 59 4.25 13.21 18.99
CA TRP A 59 3.18 13.91 19.68
C TRP A 59 2.30 12.97 20.51
N ASN A 60 1.80 13.51 21.62
CA ASN A 60 0.84 12.85 22.49
C ASN A 60 -0.24 13.84 22.92
N VAL A 61 -1.49 13.38 22.90
CA VAL A 61 -2.65 14.15 23.38
C VAL A 61 -3.59 13.31 24.23
N ASN A 62 -4.33 13.98 25.11
CA ASN A 62 -5.26 13.40 26.06
C ASN A 62 -6.56 14.19 26.08
N TRP A 63 -7.69 13.50 26.24
CA TRP A 63 -8.97 14.13 26.53
C TRP A 63 -9.81 13.20 27.41
N GLN A 64 -10.83 13.76 28.05
CA GLN A 64 -11.78 12.99 28.84
C GLN A 64 -13.20 13.43 28.49
N TYR A 65 -14.13 12.48 28.47
CA TYR A 65 -15.56 12.77 28.43
C TYR A 65 -16.16 12.65 29.81
N SER A 66 -17.21 13.42 30.08
CA SER A 66 -17.98 13.32 31.32
C SER A 66 -18.97 12.17 31.26
N SER A 67 -19.58 11.97 30.10
CA SER A 67 -20.62 10.97 29.85
C SER A 67 -20.44 10.19 28.55
N ASN A 68 -19.87 10.79 27.50
CA ASN A 68 -19.64 10.11 26.21
C ASN A 68 -18.54 9.04 26.30
N ARG A 69 -18.55 8.09 25.36
CA ARG A 69 -17.55 7.01 25.29
C ARG A 69 -16.96 6.90 23.90
N MET A 70 -15.64 6.77 23.78
CA MET A 70 -14.99 6.46 22.51
C MET A 70 -15.15 4.97 22.21
N THR A 71 -15.52 4.63 20.97
CA THR A 71 -15.68 3.24 20.52
C THR A 71 -14.57 2.80 19.58
N SER A 72 -14.13 3.69 18.69
CA SER A 72 -13.05 3.41 17.73
C SER A 72 -12.43 4.71 17.25
N GLY A 73 -11.23 4.65 16.68
CA GLY A 73 -10.59 5.80 16.04
C GLY A 73 -9.64 5.39 14.92
N TRP A 74 -9.18 6.37 14.16
CA TRP A 74 -8.27 6.20 13.03
C TRP A 74 -7.19 7.28 13.00
N ASN A 75 -6.09 7.00 12.32
CA ASN A 75 -4.93 7.90 12.14
C ASN A 75 -4.16 8.28 13.43
N ALA A 76 -4.39 7.56 14.53
CA ALA A 76 -3.61 7.64 15.76
C ALA A 76 -3.60 6.29 16.47
N ASN A 77 -2.63 6.08 17.37
CA ASN A 77 -2.64 4.95 18.30
C ASN A 77 -3.41 5.37 19.55
N PHE A 78 -4.50 4.67 19.86
CA PHE A 78 -5.38 5.00 20.99
C PHE A 78 -5.13 4.07 22.18
N SER A 79 -5.20 4.63 23.39
CA SER A 79 -5.19 3.86 24.63
C SER A 79 -6.05 4.54 25.71
N GLY A 80 -6.28 3.81 26.80
CA GLY A 80 -7.14 4.26 27.90
C GLY A 80 -8.62 3.98 27.66
N THR A 81 -9.41 4.13 28.73
CA THR A 81 -10.86 3.87 28.75
C THR A 81 -11.64 5.06 29.30
N ASN A 82 -11.12 6.28 29.10
CA ASN A 82 -11.51 7.57 29.70
C ASN A 82 -10.78 7.88 31.04
N PRO A 83 -9.76 8.76 31.07
CA PRO A 83 -9.30 9.61 29.97
C PRO A 83 -8.70 8.78 28.83
N TYR A 84 -8.88 9.27 27.60
CA TYR A 84 -8.33 8.67 26.39
C TYR A 84 -7.00 9.34 26.07
N ASN A 85 -6.10 8.55 25.51
CA ASN A 85 -4.79 9.00 25.04
C ASN A 85 -4.63 8.63 23.56
N ALA A 86 -4.05 9.55 22.79
CA ALA A 86 -3.66 9.32 21.41
C ALA A 86 -2.18 9.67 21.21
N THR A 87 -1.43 8.74 20.64
CA THR A 87 -0.04 8.95 20.19
C THR A 87 0.05 8.87 18.68
N ASN A 88 1.11 9.45 18.15
CA ASN A 88 1.44 9.33 16.75
C ASN A 88 1.62 7.88 16.29
N MET A 89 1.23 7.65 15.03
CA MET A 89 1.65 6.48 14.27
C MET A 89 3.05 6.73 13.70
N SER A 90 3.64 5.69 13.09
CA SER A 90 4.97 5.78 12.49
C SER A 90 5.09 6.83 11.38
N TRP A 91 3.98 7.20 10.74
CA TRP A 91 3.94 8.09 9.57
C TRP A 91 3.55 9.54 9.88
N ASN A 92 3.00 9.85 11.06
CA ASN A 92 2.58 11.22 11.43
C ASN A 92 3.26 11.76 12.69
N GLY A 93 4.35 11.15 13.15
CA GLY A 93 5.05 11.56 14.36
C GLY A 93 5.69 12.94 14.32
N SER A 94 6.00 13.46 13.13
CA SER A 94 6.64 14.77 12.96
C SER A 94 5.67 15.79 12.37
N ILE A 95 5.42 16.89 13.09
CA ILE A 95 4.62 18.03 12.63
C ILE A 95 5.57 19.22 12.45
N ALA A 96 5.88 19.60 11.21
CA ALA A 96 6.77 20.73 10.93
C ALA A 96 6.10 22.09 11.28
N PRO A 97 6.88 23.17 11.48
CA PRO A 97 6.34 24.52 11.67
C PRO A 97 5.26 24.90 10.64
N GLY A 98 4.10 25.33 11.10
CA GLY A 98 2.95 25.71 10.28
C GLY A 98 2.14 24.55 9.70
N GLN A 99 2.52 23.29 9.94
CA GLN A 99 1.76 22.11 9.50
C GLN A 99 0.72 21.68 10.54
N SER A 100 -0.30 20.97 10.08
CA SER A 100 -1.30 20.33 10.93
C SER A 100 -1.37 18.83 10.67
N ILE A 101 -1.65 18.06 11.70
CA ILE A 101 -2.13 16.68 11.57
C ILE A 101 -3.50 16.57 12.20
N SER A 102 -4.28 15.61 11.72
CA SER A 102 -5.63 15.36 12.22
C SER A 102 -5.85 13.86 12.35
N PHE A 103 -6.49 13.45 13.44
CA PHE A 103 -6.97 12.10 13.61
C PHE A 103 -8.44 12.13 14.03
N GLY A 104 -9.15 11.04 13.73
CA GLY A 104 -10.58 10.97 13.96
C GLY A 104 -10.96 9.88 14.94
N LEU A 105 -12.11 10.06 15.55
CA LEU A 105 -12.71 9.11 16.47
C LEU A 105 -14.21 9.01 16.26
N GLN A 106 -14.74 7.84 16.59
CA GLN A 106 -16.15 7.58 16.75
C GLN A 106 -16.45 7.41 18.24
N GLY A 107 -17.55 8.02 18.68
CA GLY A 107 -18.02 7.90 20.05
C GLY A 107 -19.52 7.65 20.14
N GLU A 108 -19.92 7.07 21.26
CA GLU A 108 -21.31 6.88 21.67
C GLU A 108 -21.73 8.00 22.63
N LYS A 109 -22.99 8.41 22.50
CA LYS A 109 -23.64 9.38 23.36
C LYS A 109 -24.56 8.63 24.31
N ASN A 110 -24.39 8.82 25.61
CA ASN A 110 -25.25 8.22 26.63
C ASN A 110 -26.55 9.03 26.83
N GLY A 111 -27.25 9.32 25.73
CA GLY A 111 -28.53 10.04 25.70
C GLY A 111 -28.46 11.58 25.68
N SER A 112 -27.26 12.16 25.69
CA SER A 112 -26.98 13.61 25.67
C SER A 112 -26.45 14.09 24.29
N THR A 113 -26.12 15.38 24.16
CA THR A 113 -25.44 15.95 22.98
C THR A 113 -23.95 15.58 22.95
N ALA A 114 -23.33 15.56 21.77
CA ALA A 114 -21.91 15.25 21.65
C ALA A 114 -21.03 16.27 22.41
N GLU A 115 -20.25 15.79 23.38
CA GLU A 115 -19.31 16.60 24.15
C GLU A 115 -18.12 17.06 23.31
N ARG A 116 -17.63 18.28 23.58
CA ARG A 116 -16.43 18.88 22.99
C ARG A 116 -15.37 19.08 24.07
N PRO A 117 -14.65 18.03 24.48
CA PRO A 117 -13.70 18.12 25.58
C PRO A 117 -12.47 18.92 25.18
N THR A 118 -11.81 19.52 26.18
CA THR A 118 -10.51 20.14 25.99
C THR A 118 -9.47 19.07 25.70
N VAL A 119 -8.68 19.27 24.66
CA VAL A 119 -7.54 18.41 24.33
C VAL A 119 -6.31 18.92 25.07
N THR A 120 -5.66 18.04 25.82
CA THR A 120 -4.47 18.28 26.65
C THR A 120 -3.34 17.33 26.23
N GLY A 121 -2.20 17.33 26.92
CA GLY A 121 -1.06 16.45 26.62
C GLY A 121 0.16 17.20 26.10
N ALA A 122 1.29 16.49 25.96
CA ALA A 122 2.61 17.07 25.70
C ALA A 122 2.66 17.94 24.42
N ALA A 123 1.81 17.64 23.43
CA ALA A 123 1.72 18.45 22.21
C ALA A 123 0.81 19.69 22.35
N CYS A 124 -0.09 19.73 23.33
CA CYS A 124 -1.15 20.74 23.44
C CYS A 124 -1.04 21.68 24.66
N ASN A 125 -0.32 21.29 25.72
CA ASN A 125 -0.02 22.10 26.92
C ASN A 125 1.12 21.47 27.75
N SER A 126 2.04 22.26 28.29
CA SER A 126 2.95 21.80 29.37
C SER A 126 2.59 22.42 30.71
N ALA A 127 2.00 21.61 31.58
CA ALA A 127 2.12 21.73 33.04
C ALA A 127 2.55 20.36 33.60
N THR A 128 3.88 20.22 33.71
CA THR A 128 4.74 19.56 34.71
C THR A 128 4.17 18.43 35.59
N THR A 129 4.74 17.23 35.49
CA THR A 129 4.97 16.39 36.69
C THR A 129 6.20 16.90 37.41
N SER A 130 6.00 17.70 38.46
CA SER A 130 6.99 17.85 39.54
C SER A 130 6.62 16.88 40.65
N SER A 131 7.31 15.74 40.73
CA SER A 131 7.40 14.98 41.97
C SER A 131 8.35 15.73 42.91
N VAL A 132 7.81 16.37 43.95
CA VAL A 132 8.55 16.62 45.19
C VAL A 132 8.51 15.32 46.00
N ALA A 133 9.61 14.74 46.48
CA ALA A 133 10.46 15.32 47.51
C ALA A 133 11.95 14.90 47.45
N SER A 134 12.81 15.93 47.53
CA SER A 134 14.01 16.14 48.36
C SER A 134 15.20 15.14 48.39
N SER A 135 16.25 15.56 47.66
CA SER A 135 17.64 15.89 48.07
C SER A 135 18.73 14.83 48.41
N SER A 136 19.89 15.08 47.77
CA SER A 136 21.30 14.75 48.10
C SER A 136 21.78 13.33 47.74
N SER A 137 22.98 13.07 47.20
CA SER A 137 24.17 13.86 46.88
C SER A 137 25.11 13.08 45.92
N THR A 138 25.91 13.83 45.16
CA THR A 138 27.23 13.56 44.51
C THR A 138 27.41 12.48 43.43
N PRO A 139 28.30 12.74 42.41
CA PRO A 139 28.43 11.91 41.22
C PRO A 139 29.60 10.91 41.32
N THR A 140 29.44 9.74 40.71
CA THR A 140 30.58 8.90 40.31
C THR A 140 30.47 8.54 38.84
N THR A 141 31.49 8.96 38.10
CA THR A 141 31.80 8.52 36.74
C THR A 141 32.31 7.08 36.78
N SER A 142 31.83 6.22 35.89
CA SER A 142 32.48 4.96 35.56
C SER A 142 32.19 4.59 34.12
N SER A 143 33.28 4.50 33.36
CA SER A 143 33.40 4.03 31.99
C SER A 143 33.61 2.51 31.96
N SER A 144 32.94 1.82 31.02
CA SER A 144 33.29 0.47 30.53
C SER A 144 32.33 0.14 29.37
N SER A 145 32.77 0.21 28.11
CA SER A 145 33.51 -0.81 27.34
C SER A 145 32.74 -2.12 27.10
N ALA A 146 32.40 -2.30 25.83
CA ALA A 146 31.73 -3.40 25.10
C ALA A 146 31.78 -4.84 25.62
N SER A 147 30.70 -5.59 25.36
CA SER A 147 30.74 -6.94 24.77
C SER A 147 29.41 -7.29 24.10
N SER A 148 29.46 -7.59 22.80
CA SER A 148 28.33 -7.90 21.93
C SER A 148 27.91 -9.37 22.06
N VAL A 149 26.88 -9.64 22.85
CA VAL A 149 26.00 -10.78 22.57
C VAL A 149 25.24 -10.44 21.31
N ALA A 150 25.33 -11.27 20.27
CA ALA A 150 24.51 -11.12 19.07
C ALA A 150 23.04 -11.23 19.51
N SER A 151 22.37 -10.09 19.62
CA SER A 151 20.96 -10.01 20.00
C SER A 151 20.13 -10.73 18.95
N ALA A 152 19.39 -11.76 19.37
CA ALA A 152 18.42 -12.42 18.50
C ALA A 152 17.30 -11.44 18.14
N LEU A 153 16.97 -11.34 16.86
CA LEU A 153 15.76 -10.63 16.42
C LEU A 153 14.56 -11.56 16.62
N LEU A 154 13.62 -11.18 17.46
CA LEU A 154 12.35 -11.89 17.64
C LEU A 154 11.26 -11.18 16.83
N LEU A 155 10.59 -11.92 15.94
CA LEU A 155 9.45 -11.48 15.18
C LEU A 155 8.19 -12.17 15.71
N GLN A 156 7.28 -11.38 16.25
CA GLN A 156 5.96 -11.82 16.71
C GLN A 156 4.88 -11.29 15.76
N GLU A 157 3.72 -11.93 15.80
CA GLU A 157 2.52 -11.49 15.11
C GLU A 157 2.16 -10.03 15.45
N ALA A 158 1.59 -9.32 14.46
CA ALA A 158 1.24 -7.89 14.55
C ALA A 158 2.41 -6.93 14.90
N GLN A 159 3.67 -7.39 14.88
CA GLN A 159 4.87 -6.57 15.03
C GLN A 159 5.59 -6.37 13.68
N ALA A 160 6.48 -5.38 13.63
CA ALA A 160 7.28 -5.11 12.44
C ALA A 160 8.04 -6.37 12.01
N GLY A 161 8.04 -6.66 10.71
CA GLY A 161 8.65 -7.87 10.14
C GLY A 161 7.72 -9.09 10.09
N PHE A 162 6.52 -9.04 10.67
CA PHE A 162 5.44 -10.00 10.38
C PHE A 162 4.57 -9.45 9.23
N CYS A 163 4.43 -10.20 8.14
CA CYS A 163 3.87 -9.68 6.90
C CYS A 163 2.44 -10.13 6.64
N ARG A 164 2.17 -11.42 6.75
CA ARG A 164 0.82 -11.96 6.68
C ARG A 164 0.76 -13.38 7.24
N VAL A 165 -0.46 -13.81 7.53
CA VAL A 165 -0.85 -15.21 7.65
C VAL A 165 -2.01 -15.46 6.70
N ASP A 166 -1.98 -16.57 5.96
CA ASP A 166 -3.13 -17.05 5.20
C ASP A 166 -4.07 -17.78 6.18
N GLY A 167 -4.76 -17.00 7.02
CA GLY A 167 -5.54 -17.47 8.16
C GLY A 167 -5.82 -16.32 9.14
N THR A 168 -5.80 -16.60 10.44
CA THR A 168 -6.07 -15.62 11.49
C THR A 168 -4.92 -15.50 12.49
N ILE A 169 -4.91 -14.40 13.22
CA ILE A 169 -4.16 -14.30 14.47
C ILE A 169 -5.12 -14.63 15.60
N ASP A 170 -4.85 -15.73 16.29
CA ASP A 170 -5.70 -16.23 17.37
C ASP A 170 -4.97 -16.12 18.71
N ASN A 171 -5.74 -16.15 19.81
CA ASN A 171 -5.22 -16.12 21.17
C ASN A 171 -5.98 -17.06 22.12
N ASN A 172 -6.70 -18.03 21.55
CA ASN A 172 -7.60 -18.96 22.26
C ASN A 172 -6.89 -20.17 22.90
N HIS A 173 -5.57 -20.30 22.73
CA HIS A 173 -4.74 -21.29 23.42
C HIS A 173 -3.66 -20.58 24.25
N THR A 174 -3.45 -20.99 25.49
CA THR A 174 -2.46 -20.33 26.36
C THR A 174 -1.02 -20.75 26.03
N GLY A 175 -0.05 -19.94 26.46
CA GLY A 175 1.38 -20.25 26.36
C GLY A 175 2.10 -19.66 25.13
N PHE A 176 1.42 -18.93 24.26
CA PHE A 176 2.07 -18.09 23.24
C PHE A 176 2.77 -16.87 23.88
N THR A 177 3.59 -16.20 23.09
CA THR A 177 4.25 -14.93 23.39
C THR A 177 3.60 -13.81 22.57
N GLY A 178 3.59 -12.58 23.09
CA GLY A 178 3.02 -11.46 22.35
C GLY A 178 1.50 -11.34 22.53
N SER A 179 0.80 -11.00 21.44
CA SER A 179 -0.63 -10.74 21.38
C SER A 179 -1.49 -11.95 20.95
N GLY A 180 -0.86 -12.96 20.34
CA GLY A 180 -1.51 -14.16 19.83
C GLY A 180 -0.51 -15.11 19.15
N PHE A 181 -1.00 -15.88 18.18
CA PHE A 181 -0.19 -16.72 17.30
C PHE A 181 -0.83 -16.79 15.92
N ALA A 182 -0.02 -17.06 14.89
CA ALA A 182 -0.50 -17.27 13.53
C ALA A 182 -1.15 -18.65 13.38
N ASN A 183 -2.45 -18.66 13.13
CA ASN A 183 -3.24 -19.84 12.80
C ASN A 183 -3.56 -19.83 11.31
N THR A 184 -2.89 -20.68 10.53
CA THR A 184 -3.19 -20.78 9.09
C THR A 184 -4.48 -21.52 8.84
N ASN A 185 -5.16 -21.20 7.73
CA ASN A 185 -6.22 -22.03 7.20
C ASN A 185 -5.75 -23.49 7.03
N ASN A 186 -6.64 -24.45 7.27
CA ASN A 186 -6.39 -25.87 6.99
C ASN A 186 -6.40 -26.12 5.48
N ALA A 187 -5.30 -25.72 4.82
CA ALA A 187 -5.09 -25.92 3.41
C ALA A 187 -3.61 -26.12 3.12
N GLN A 188 -3.32 -26.98 2.14
CA GLN A 188 -1.97 -27.07 1.58
C GLN A 188 -1.61 -25.73 0.94
N GLY A 189 -0.38 -25.25 1.18
CA GLY A 189 0.10 -23.97 0.66
C GLY A 189 -0.24 -22.75 1.54
N ALA A 190 -1.13 -22.87 2.53
CA ALA A 190 -1.40 -21.80 3.50
C ALA A 190 -0.09 -21.41 4.22
N ALA A 191 0.18 -20.11 4.32
CA ALA A 191 1.49 -19.63 4.71
C ALA A 191 1.50 -18.60 5.84
N VAL A 192 2.63 -18.53 6.53
CA VAL A 192 3.03 -17.38 7.36
C VAL A 192 4.25 -16.74 6.71
N VAL A 193 4.25 -15.41 6.62
CA VAL A 193 5.31 -14.66 5.94
C VAL A 193 5.88 -13.58 6.86
N TRP A 194 7.21 -13.53 6.89
CA TRP A 194 7.99 -12.51 7.58
C TRP A 194 8.94 -11.78 6.63
N ALA A 195 9.42 -10.63 7.07
CA ALA A 195 10.50 -9.89 6.44
C ALA A 195 11.61 -9.64 7.46
N ILE A 196 12.85 -9.89 7.02
CA ILE A 196 14.07 -9.72 7.81
C ILE A 196 15.04 -8.84 7.03
N ASP A 197 15.41 -7.70 7.58
CA ASP A 197 16.44 -6.85 6.98
C ASP A 197 17.81 -7.18 7.61
N ALA A 198 18.67 -7.78 6.79
CA ALA A 198 20.00 -8.21 7.17
C ALA A 198 21.04 -7.19 6.71
N THR A 199 21.88 -6.73 7.63
CA THR A 199 22.93 -5.74 7.28
C THR A 199 24.05 -6.28 6.40
N SER A 200 24.16 -7.61 6.27
CA SER A 200 25.15 -8.33 5.48
C SER A 200 24.60 -9.68 5.03
N SER A 201 25.02 -10.14 3.84
CA SER A 201 24.74 -11.48 3.35
C SER A 201 25.47 -12.52 4.21
N GLY A 202 24.82 -13.65 4.47
CA GLY A 202 25.44 -14.77 5.18
C GLY A 202 24.42 -15.70 5.83
N ARG A 203 24.93 -16.80 6.37
CA ARG A 203 24.13 -17.81 7.05
C ARG A 203 23.55 -17.27 8.36
N ARG A 204 22.27 -17.54 8.59
CA ARG A 204 21.49 -17.18 9.77
C ARG A 204 20.76 -18.42 10.27
N THR A 205 20.59 -18.51 11.59
CA THR A 205 19.81 -19.56 12.22
C THR A 205 18.42 -19.02 12.53
N LEU A 206 17.40 -19.68 11.99
CA LEU A 206 15.99 -19.39 12.26
C LEU A 206 15.45 -20.40 13.27
N THR A 207 14.77 -19.92 14.31
CA THR A 207 14.05 -20.76 15.26
C THR A 207 12.57 -20.41 15.25
N ILE A 208 11.73 -21.36 14.84
CA ILE A 208 10.28 -21.23 14.77
C ILE A 208 9.68 -21.84 16.03
N ARG A 209 8.89 -21.06 16.79
CA ARG A 209 8.12 -21.57 17.93
C ARG A 209 6.71 -21.93 17.49
N TYR A 210 6.26 -23.14 17.79
CA TYR A 210 4.99 -23.67 17.29
C TYR A 210 4.29 -24.63 18.26
N ALA A 211 2.98 -24.80 18.11
CA ALA A 211 2.16 -25.80 18.79
C ALA A 211 1.38 -26.63 17.76
N ASN A 212 1.51 -27.95 17.83
CA ASN A 212 0.81 -28.91 16.97
C ASN A 212 0.03 -29.91 17.84
N GLY A 213 -1.23 -29.59 18.15
CA GLY A 213 -2.13 -30.48 18.89
C GLY A 213 -2.80 -31.56 18.04
N GLY A 214 -2.43 -31.67 16.76
CA GLY A 214 -2.91 -32.74 15.88
C GLY A 214 -2.24 -34.09 16.14
N THR A 215 -2.74 -35.12 15.46
CA THR A 215 -2.24 -36.51 15.57
C THR A 215 -1.12 -36.85 14.58
N ALA A 216 -0.75 -35.93 13.68
CA ALA A 216 0.28 -36.11 12.66
C ALA A 216 1.16 -34.86 12.51
N ASN A 217 2.31 -35.01 11.85
CA ASN A 217 3.24 -33.91 11.58
C ASN A 217 2.63 -32.92 10.58
N ARG A 218 2.76 -31.62 10.85
CA ARG A 218 2.32 -30.54 9.96
C ARG A 218 3.53 -29.80 9.36
N ASN A 219 4.32 -30.53 8.57
CA ASN A 219 5.58 -30.02 8.01
C ASN A 219 5.37 -28.81 7.08
N GLY A 220 6.38 -27.94 7.01
CA GLY A 220 6.38 -26.74 6.18
C GLY A 220 7.52 -26.67 5.16
N SER A 221 7.28 -25.97 4.05
CA SER A 221 8.29 -25.54 3.08
C SER A 221 8.67 -24.10 3.41
N LEU A 222 9.92 -23.88 3.81
CA LEU A 222 10.46 -22.55 4.13
C LEU A 222 11.24 -22.02 2.93
N VAL A 223 10.76 -20.92 2.36
CA VAL A 223 11.26 -20.32 1.14
C VAL A 223 11.80 -18.92 1.43
N ILE A 224 13.05 -18.65 1.04
CA ILE A 224 13.69 -17.34 1.20
C ILE A 224 13.71 -16.61 -0.13
N ASN A 225 13.21 -15.37 -0.16
CA ASN A 225 13.16 -14.50 -1.35
C ASN A 225 12.56 -15.18 -2.58
N GLY A 226 11.42 -15.84 -2.41
CA GLY A 226 10.75 -16.59 -3.49
C GLY A 226 11.53 -17.82 -3.97
N GLY A 227 12.53 -18.28 -3.22
CA GLY A 227 13.36 -19.45 -3.52
C GLY A 227 14.76 -19.09 -4.01
N SER A 228 15.00 -17.81 -4.31
CA SER A 228 16.28 -17.29 -4.80
C SER A 228 17.43 -17.51 -3.80
N ASN A 229 17.12 -17.68 -2.51
CA ASN A 229 18.09 -17.86 -1.43
C ASN A 229 17.86 -19.15 -0.63
N GLY A 230 17.18 -20.12 -1.25
CA GLY A 230 17.00 -21.45 -0.71
C GLY A 230 15.53 -21.81 -0.45
N ASN A 231 15.27 -23.10 -0.57
CA ASN A 231 14.02 -23.74 -0.18
C ASN A 231 14.36 -24.90 0.74
N TYR A 232 13.79 -24.88 1.93
CA TYR A 232 14.11 -25.79 3.00
C TYR A 232 12.86 -26.51 3.48
N THR A 233 13.01 -27.75 3.95
CA THR A 233 11.92 -28.47 4.61
C THR A 233 12.07 -28.31 6.12
N VAL A 234 11.02 -27.82 6.78
CA VAL A 234 10.94 -27.70 8.23
C VAL A 234 10.01 -28.79 8.74
N SER A 235 10.54 -29.70 9.55
CA SER A 235 9.70 -30.69 10.23
C SER A 235 9.07 -30.10 11.48
N LEU A 236 7.75 -30.27 11.60
CA LEU A 236 6.95 -29.74 12.71
C LEU A 236 6.07 -30.88 13.27
N PRO A 237 6.66 -31.79 14.07
CA PRO A 237 5.94 -32.93 14.66
C PRO A 237 4.81 -32.52 15.61
N THR A 238 4.00 -33.48 16.05
CA THR A 238 3.01 -33.24 17.11
C THR A 238 3.69 -32.78 18.40
N THR A 239 3.16 -31.74 19.04
CA THR A 239 3.58 -31.29 20.37
C THR A 239 2.69 -31.88 21.47
N GLY A 240 1.72 -32.72 21.11
CA GLY A 240 0.79 -33.40 22.02
C GLY A 240 -0.45 -32.57 22.41
N ALA A 241 -0.38 -31.24 22.40
CA ALA A 241 -1.51 -30.35 22.66
C ALA A 241 -1.31 -28.96 22.06
N TRP A 242 -2.40 -28.25 21.73
CA TRP A 242 -2.36 -26.87 21.21
C TRP A 242 -1.88 -25.82 22.21
N THR A 243 -1.77 -26.18 23.50
CA THR A 243 -1.17 -25.37 24.57
C THR A 243 0.28 -25.73 24.88
N THR A 244 0.84 -26.74 24.19
CA THR A 244 2.23 -27.18 24.35
C THR A 244 3.06 -26.69 23.18
N TRP A 245 4.00 -25.79 23.46
CA TRP A 245 4.81 -25.10 22.47
C TRP A 245 6.23 -25.66 22.43
N GLN A 246 6.73 -25.97 21.22
CA GLN A 246 8.09 -26.42 20.96
C GLN A 246 8.77 -25.53 19.92
N THR A 247 10.06 -25.76 19.69
CA THR A 247 10.83 -25.02 18.69
C THR A 247 11.41 -25.95 17.61
N ALA A 248 11.45 -25.46 16.38
CA ALA A 248 12.17 -26.06 15.27
C ALA A 248 13.24 -25.08 14.79
N THR A 249 14.46 -25.56 14.55
CA THR A 249 15.60 -24.72 14.15
C THR A 249 16.11 -25.11 12.77
N ILE A 250 16.44 -24.11 11.96
CA ILE A 250 16.98 -24.31 10.62
C ILE A 250 17.95 -23.19 10.22
N ASP A 251 19.07 -23.57 9.60
CA ASP A 251 20.02 -22.61 9.05
C ASP A 251 19.62 -22.23 7.62
N VAL A 252 19.61 -20.94 7.32
CA VAL A 252 19.28 -20.39 6.01
C VAL A 252 20.29 -19.32 5.59
N ASP A 253 20.43 -19.10 4.30
CA ASP A 253 21.23 -18.00 3.77
C ASP A 253 20.36 -16.77 3.52
N LEU A 254 20.66 -15.65 4.19
CA LEU A 254 20.05 -14.35 3.92
C LEU A 254 21.01 -13.47 3.12
N VAL A 255 20.49 -12.59 2.26
CA VAL A 255 21.29 -11.57 1.56
C VAL A 255 21.25 -10.24 2.30
N GLN A 256 22.23 -9.38 2.06
CA GLN A 256 22.20 -8.01 2.54
C GLN A 256 20.94 -7.28 2.05
N GLY A 257 20.27 -6.57 2.96
CA GLY A 257 19.00 -5.90 2.72
C GLY A 257 17.81 -6.75 3.15
N ASN A 258 16.65 -6.42 2.60
CA ASN A 258 15.38 -7.03 2.98
C ASN A 258 15.21 -8.44 2.41
N ASN A 259 14.92 -9.41 3.28
CA ASN A 259 14.66 -10.80 2.94
C ASN A 259 13.23 -11.17 3.29
N ILE A 260 12.50 -11.75 2.35
CA ILE A 260 11.19 -12.33 2.58
C ILE A 260 11.35 -13.79 2.97
N VAL A 261 10.76 -14.18 4.09
CA VAL A 261 10.76 -15.54 4.61
C VAL A 261 9.33 -16.04 4.64
N GLN A 262 9.01 -17.03 3.79
CA GLN A 262 7.68 -17.63 3.71
C GLN A 262 7.74 -19.08 4.16
N LEU A 263 6.99 -19.43 5.20
CA LEU A 263 6.74 -20.82 5.60
C LEU A 263 5.36 -21.22 5.10
N SER A 264 5.28 -22.24 4.24
CA SER A 264 4.02 -22.74 3.66
C SER A 264 3.73 -24.17 4.08
N ALA A 265 2.47 -24.48 4.39
CA ALA A 265 2.01 -25.82 4.71
C ALA A 265 2.24 -26.80 3.55
N THR A 266 2.81 -27.97 3.83
CA THR A 266 2.95 -29.05 2.83
C THR A 266 1.81 -30.07 2.89
N THR A 267 0.95 -29.97 3.89
CA THR A 267 -0.19 -30.86 4.14
C THR A 267 -1.51 -30.11 4.02
N ALA A 268 -2.60 -30.83 3.72
CA ALA A 268 -3.95 -30.27 3.65
C ALA A 268 -4.43 -29.67 4.99
N GLU A 269 -3.81 -30.08 6.09
CA GLU A 269 -4.13 -29.63 7.45
C GLU A 269 -3.60 -28.22 7.79
N GLY A 270 -2.93 -27.52 6.86
CA GLY A 270 -2.28 -26.24 7.16
C GLY A 270 -1.00 -26.41 8.00
N LEU A 271 -0.45 -25.29 8.47
CA LEU A 271 0.65 -25.27 9.43
C LEU A 271 0.11 -25.58 10.85
N PRO A 272 0.98 -25.96 11.80
CA PRO A 272 0.65 -25.84 13.21
C PRO A 272 0.55 -24.36 13.60
N ASN A 273 0.05 -24.08 14.81
CA ASN A 273 0.00 -22.72 15.31
C ASN A 273 1.44 -22.18 15.43
N ILE A 274 1.75 -21.11 14.71
CA ILE A 274 3.09 -20.51 14.71
C ILE A 274 3.06 -19.28 15.61
N ASP A 275 3.82 -19.34 16.71
CA ASP A 275 3.87 -18.27 17.69
C ASP A 275 4.90 -17.19 17.32
N SER A 276 6.15 -17.58 17.10
CA SER A 276 7.21 -16.60 16.86
C SER A 276 8.35 -17.13 15.98
N LEU A 277 9.07 -16.21 15.35
CA LEU A 277 10.27 -16.48 14.58
C LEU A 277 11.46 -15.72 15.20
N SER A 278 12.48 -16.45 15.66
CA SER A 278 13.73 -15.89 16.15
C SER A 278 14.85 -16.04 15.12
N VAL A 279 15.67 -15.01 14.95
CA VAL A 279 16.77 -14.94 13.97
C VAL A 279 18.09 -14.66 14.68
N VAL A 280 19.07 -15.55 14.49
CA VAL A 280 20.40 -15.46 15.11
C VAL A 280 21.51 -15.49 14.05
N GLY A 281 22.61 -14.81 14.35
CA GLY A 281 23.78 -14.65 13.47
C GLY A 281 23.75 -13.31 12.77
N GLY A 282 24.86 -12.54 12.77
CA GLY A 282 24.97 -11.21 12.16
C GLY A 282 24.00 -10.13 12.69
N THR A 283 24.10 -8.89 12.22
CA THR A 283 23.13 -7.83 12.59
C THR A 283 21.90 -7.90 11.68
N VAL A 284 20.73 -8.08 12.29
CA VAL A 284 19.39 -8.16 11.65
C VAL A 284 18.39 -7.27 12.38
N ARG A 285 17.40 -6.79 11.63
CA ARG A 285 16.25 -6.03 12.15
C ARG A 285 14.97 -6.49 11.43
N ALA A 286 13.82 -6.12 11.97
CA ALA A 286 12.54 -6.30 11.31
C ALA A 286 12.59 -5.72 9.89
N GLY A 287 12.31 -6.57 8.91
CA GLY A 287 12.30 -6.19 7.50
C GLY A 287 11.00 -5.53 7.08
N ASN A 288 11.03 -4.91 5.91
CA ASN A 288 9.84 -4.35 5.29
C ASN A 288 9.10 -5.44 4.53
N CYS A 289 7.85 -5.66 4.90
CA CYS A 289 7.05 -6.71 4.31
C CYS A 289 6.79 -6.49 2.82
N GLY A 290 6.66 -5.25 2.33
CA GLY A 290 6.29 -5.03 0.93
C GLY A 290 5.04 -5.84 0.51
N SER A 291 4.75 -5.88 -0.79
CA SER A 291 3.63 -6.66 -1.32
C SER A 291 4.04 -8.11 -1.56
N VAL A 292 3.99 -8.97 -0.53
CA VAL A 292 4.21 -10.42 -0.70
C VAL A 292 2.88 -11.12 -1.00
N SER A 293 2.67 -11.48 -2.27
CA SER A 293 1.59 -12.38 -2.71
C SER A 293 2.13 -13.81 -2.82
N SER A 294 1.38 -14.74 -2.21
CA SER A 294 1.58 -16.19 -2.20
C SER A 294 1.54 -16.76 -3.62
N SER A 295 2.47 -17.63 -4.00
CA SER A 295 2.18 -18.69 -4.97
C SER A 295 3.10 -19.88 -4.77
N SER A 296 2.49 -21.06 -4.63
CA SER A 296 3.13 -22.37 -4.72
C SER A 296 2.55 -23.11 -5.91
N SER A 297 3.38 -23.41 -6.90
CA SER A 297 3.57 -24.76 -7.46
C SER A 297 4.59 -24.71 -8.60
N VAL A 298 5.48 -25.70 -8.58
CA VAL A 298 6.65 -25.84 -9.45
C VAL A 298 6.32 -26.90 -10.48
N GLN A 299 6.61 -26.66 -11.77
CA GLN A 299 7.35 -27.66 -12.54
C GLN A 299 8.14 -27.03 -13.69
N SER A 300 9.36 -27.54 -13.80
CA SER A 300 10.49 -27.10 -14.60
C SER A 300 10.25 -27.10 -16.10
N SER A 301 10.70 -26.03 -16.76
CA SER A 301 11.62 -26.17 -17.90
C SER A 301 12.37 -24.86 -18.10
N SER A 302 13.67 -25.02 -18.35
CA SER A 302 14.66 -23.99 -18.61
C SER A 302 14.23 -22.97 -19.67
N SER A 303 14.19 -21.68 -19.31
CA SER A 303 14.89 -20.61 -20.04
C SER A 303 14.48 -19.22 -19.54
N SER A 304 15.52 -18.42 -19.26
CA SER A 304 15.60 -16.96 -19.15
C SER A 304 14.76 -16.26 -18.07
N ASN A 305 15.48 -15.71 -17.09
CA ASN A 305 15.12 -14.51 -16.33
C ASN A 305 14.36 -13.51 -17.20
N SER A 306 13.11 -13.22 -16.84
CA SER A 306 12.49 -11.93 -17.12
C SER A 306 12.52 -11.15 -15.82
N SER A 307 13.62 -10.46 -15.57
CA SER A 307 13.68 -9.38 -14.60
C SER A 307 12.57 -8.38 -14.94
N ALA A 308 11.71 -8.04 -13.97
CA ALA A 308 10.97 -6.78 -14.02
C ALA A 308 11.98 -5.69 -14.39
N GLY A 309 11.75 -4.98 -15.49
CA GLY A 309 12.73 -4.06 -16.06
C GLY A 309 13.08 -2.98 -15.02
N ALA A 310 14.34 -2.52 -15.02
CA ALA A 310 14.69 -1.35 -14.21
C ALA A 310 13.78 -0.17 -14.60
N ALA A 311 13.33 0.59 -13.61
CA ALA A 311 12.48 1.75 -13.82
C ALA A 311 13.14 2.74 -14.81
N VAL A 312 12.37 3.27 -15.75
CA VAL A 312 12.85 4.27 -16.71
C VAL A 312 12.35 5.65 -16.26
N PRO A 313 13.16 6.42 -15.52
CA PRO A 313 12.74 7.73 -15.01
C PRO A 313 12.47 8.70 -16.15
N SER A 314 11.39 9.48 -16.01
CA SER A 314 11.08 10.58 -16.93
C SER A 314 11.98 11.80 -16.71
N ALA A 315 11.94 12.73 -17.69
CA ALA A 315 12.65 14.01 -17.60
C ALA A 315 12.16 14.93 -16.45
N GLY A 316 11.03 14.61 -15.82
CA GLY A 316 10.51 15.30 -14.64
C GLY A 316 11.14 14.83 -13.32
N CYS A 317 11.87 13.70 -13.32
CA CYS A 317 12.57 13.23 -12.13
C CYS A 317 13.64 14.22 -11.65
N GLY A 318 13.70 14.42 -10.33
CA GLY A 318 14.56 15.37 -9.64
C GLY A 318 14.08 16.82 -9.67
N LYS A 319 13.06 17.17 -10.46
CA LYS A 319 12.56 18.56 -10.56
C LYS A 319 11.57 18.89 -9.43
N PRO A 320 11.50 20.16 -8.98
CA PRO A 320 10.45 20.60 -8.06
C PRO A 320 9.07 20.31 -8.63
N ARG A 321 8.16 19.81 -7.78
CA ARG A 321 6.80 19.46 -8.20
C ARG A 321 5.98 20.73 -8.44
N THR A 322 5.68 21.02 -9.70
CA THR A 322 4.77 22.11 -10.11
C THR A 322 3.32 21.63 -10.22
N LEU A 323 3.13 20.42 -10.76
CA LEU A 323 1.82 19.86 -11.03
C LEU A 323 1.15 19.31 -9.77
N GLN A 324 0.05 19.94 -9.35
CA GLN A 324 -0.68 19.58 -8.12
C GLN A 324 -1.82 18.58 -8.40
N ASN A 325 -2.20 17.83 -7.37
CA ASN A 325 -3.39 16.97 -7.45
C ASN A 325 -4.66 17.80 -7.70
N GLY A 326 -5.66 17.18 -8.31
CA GLY A 326 -6.94 17.80 -8.64
C GLY A 326 -7.14 17.99 -10.14
N ARG A 327 -8.11 18.82 -10.50
CA ARG A 327 -8.47 19.06 -11.90
C ARG A 327 -7.44 19.99 -12.56
N ILE A 328 -6.83 19.51 -13.63
CA ILE A 328 -5.85 20.23 -14.45
C ILE A 328 -6.44 20.44 -15.84
N THR A 329 -6.21 21.61 -16.41
CA THR A 329 -6.60 21.94 -17.78
C THR A 329 -5.38 22.03 -18.68
N LEU A 330 -5.54 21.61 -19.95
CA LEU A 330 -4.53 21.80 -20.99
C LEU A 330 -5.18 21.96 -22.36
N GLN A 331 -4.43 22.49 -23.33
CA GLN A 331 -4.87 22.57 -24.71
C GLN A 331 -4.52 21.29 -25.46
N SER A 332 -5.51 20.68 -26.13
CA SER A 332 -5.32 19.47 -26.93
C SER A 332 -6.13 19.54 -28.21
N GLY A 333 -5.46 19.50 -29.37
CA GLY A 333 -6.12 19.61 -30.67
C GLY A 333 -6.92 20.90 -30.85
N GLY A 334 -6.41 22.02 -30.33
CA GLY A 334 -7.09 23.33 -30.38
C GLY A 334 -8.28 23.47 -29.43
N THR A 335 -8.56 22.47 -28.58
CA THR A 335 -9.65 22.49 -27.59
C THR A 335 -9.09 22.46 -26.18
N GLN A 336 -9.65 23.27 -25.26
CA GLN A 336 -9.33 23.16 -23.84
C GLN A 336 -9.96 21.88 -23.27
N ARG A 337 -9.13 21.00 -22.73
CA ARG A 337 -9.52 19.73 -22.13
C ARG A 337 -9.08 19.69 -20.67
N SER A 338 -9.64 18.78 -19.88
CA SER A 338 -9.28 18.63 -18.46
C SER A 338 -9.15 17.18 -18.04
N TYR A 339 -8.34 16.94 -17.01
CA TYR A 339 -8.18 15.65 -16.35
C TYR A 339 -8.01 15.85 -14.84
N ILE A 340 -8.23 14.81 -14.05
CA ILE A 340 -7.91 14.80 -12.62
C ILE A 340 -6.60 14.05 -12.42
N LEU A 341 -5.64 14.69 -11.76
CA LEU A 341 -4.40 14.08 -11.30
C LEU A 341 -4.51 13.67 -9.84
N ASP A 342 -4.11 12.45 -9.55
CA ASP A 342 -4.05 11.89 -8.21
C ASP A 342 -2.71 11.19 -8.02
N ALA A 343 -1.68 11.98 -7.71
CA ALA A 343 -0.38 11.49 -7.30
C ALA A 343 -0.37 11.22 -5.78
N PRO A 344 0.49 10.30 -5.29
CA PRO A 344 0.61 10.01 -3.87
C PRO A 344 0.81 11.28 -3.03
N THR A 345 0.21 11.33 -1.84
CA THR A 345 0.31 12.49 -0.92
C THR A 345 1.74 12.74 -0.49
N ASN A 346 2.54 11.67 -0.35
CA ASN A 346 3.97 11.67 -0.07
C ASN A 346 4.84 11.60 -1.34
N TYR A 347 4.36 12.15 -2.46
CA TYR A 347 5.08 12.13 -3.74
C TYR A 347 6.55 12.58 -3.58
N ASN A 348 7.47 11.74 -4.05
CA ASN A 348 8.91 11.97 -4.05
C ASN A 348 9.40 12.15 -5.50
N ASN A 349 9.91 13.34 -5.81
CA ASN A 349 10.35 13.66 -7.16
C ASN A 349 11.59 12.88 -7.64
N THR A 350 12.26 12.09 -6.80
CA THR A 350 13.37 11.20 -7.22
C THR A 350 12.94 9.74 -7.37
N ARG A 351 11.69 9.40 -7.05
CA ARG A 351 11.14 8.05 -7.19
C ARG A 351 10.27 7.98 -8.46
N PRO A 352 10.62 7.17 -9.47
CA PRO A 352 9.76 6.97 -10.64
C PRO A 352 8.49 6.21 -10.26
N TYR A 353 7.33 6.83 -10.46
CA TYR A 353 6.03 6.21 -10.18
C TYR A 353 5.40 5.60 -11.43
N ARG A 354 4.69 4.47 -11.28
CA ARG A 354 3.82 3.97 -12.35
C ARG A 354 2.72 4.97 -12.63
N VAL A 355 2.20 4.98 -13.86
CA VAL A 355 1.06 5.83 -14.24
C VAL A 355 -0.09 4.96 -14.70
N ILE A 356 -1.30 5.21 -14.21
CA ILE A 356 -2.52 4.53 -14.67
C ILE A 356 -3.56 5.57 -15.09
N PHE A 357 -3.95 5.51 -16.36
CA PHE A 357 -5.06 6.27 -16.92
C PHE A 357 -6.38 5.51 -16.71
N GLY A 358 -7.38 6.13 -16.10
CA GLY A 358 -8.73 5.59 -15.93
C GLY A 358 -9.75 6.36 -16.78
N TYR A 359 -10.34 5.71 -17.78
CA TYR A 359 -11.31 6.32 -18.69
C TYR A 359 -12.75 6.01 -18.29
N HIS A 360 -13.57 7.04 -18.08
CA HIS A 360 -14.97 6.88 -17.67
C HIS A 360 -15.87 6.29 -18.78
N TRP A 361 -17.01 5.72 -18.41
CA TRP A 361 -18.04 5.23 -19.35
C TRP A 361 -18.84 6.38 -19.98
N VAL A 362 -19.77 6.05 -20.88
CA VAL A 362 -20.67 7.05 -21.51
C VAL A 362 -21.54 7.74 -20.46
N GLY A 363 -21.58 9.07 -20.47
CA GLY A 363 -22.35 9.86 -19.49
C GLY A 363 -21.65 10.04 -18.14
N GLY A 364 -20.65 9.21 -17.81
CA GLY A 364 -19.80 9.39 -16.65
C GLY A 364 -18.80 10.54 -16.80
N THR A 365 -18.03 10.78 -15.75
CA THR A 365 -17.06 11.88 -15.66
C THR A 365 -15.71 11.44 -15.08
N ALA A 366 -14.71 12.30 -15.22
CA ALA A 366 -13.41 12.15 -14.57
C ALA A 366 -13.56 12.07 -13.04
N ASP A 367 -14.50 12.82 -12.45
CA ASP A 367 -14.78 12.80 -11.01
C ASP A 367 -15.33 11.44 -10.56
N ASP A 368 -16.17 10.79 -11.38
CA ASP A 368 -16.69 9.46 -11.08
C ASP A 368 -15.57 8.42 -11.01
N VAL A 369 -14.60 8.49 -11.93
CA VAL A 369 -13.42 7.62 -11.91
C VAL A 369 -12.52 7.96 -10.73
N ALA A 370 -12.15 9.23 -10.55
CA ALA A 370 -11.19 9.64 -9.53
C ALA A 370 -11.68 9.37 -8.11
N THR A 371 -12.99 9.52 -7.87
CA THR A 371 -13.59 9.32 -6.54
C THR A 371 -14.19 7.93 -6.37
N GLY A 372 -14.51 7.22 -7.45
CA GLY A 372 -15.22 5.94 -7.41
C GLY A 372 -16.67 6.04 -6.93
N GLN A 373 -17.25 7.25 -6.91
CA GLN A 373 -18.51 7.54 -6.21
C GLN A 373 -19.73 6.77 -6.71
N THR A 374 -19.68 6.25 -7.93
CA THR A 374 -20.82 5.56 -8.57
C THR A 374 -20.96 4.10 -8.18
N VAL A 375 -19.90 3.51 -7.59
CA VAL A 375 -19.95 2.17 -7.01
C VAL A 375 -19.79 2.28 -5.49
N GLN A 376 -18.65 2.82 -5.04
CA GLN A 376 -18.40 3.09 -3.63
C GLN A 376 -17.27 4.10 -3.51
N ARG A 377 -17.61 5.33 -3.08
CA ARG A 377 -16.66 6.44 -2.98
C ARG A 377 -15.41 6.03 -2.20
N ASN A 378 -14.25 6.46 -2.69
CA ASN A 378 -12.88 6.14 -2.22
C ASN A 378 -12.47 4.68 -2.39
N THR A 379 -13.39 3.73 -2.21
CA THR A 379 -13.11 2.29 -2.31
C THR A 379 -12.93 1.85 -3.76
N TRP A 380 -13.78 2.35 -4.66
CA TRP A 380 -13.72 2.07 -6.10
C TRP A 380 -12.99 3.17 -6.89
N ALA A 381 -12.31 4.10 -6.22
CA ALA A 381 -11.53 5.14 -6.87
C ALA A 381 -10.51 4.52 -7.85
N HIS A 382 -10.47 5.07 -9.06
CA HIS A 382 -9.71 4.56 -10.20
C HIS A 382 -9.95 3.06 -10.43
N TYR A 383 -11.21 2.66 -10.55
CA TYR A 383 -11.64 1.25 -10.72
C TYR A 383 -11.15 0.33 -9.59
N GLY A 384 -11.01 0.86 -8.38
CA GLY A 384 -10.51 0.14 -7.21
C GLY A 384 -8.99 -0.05 -7.17
N MET A 385 -8.24 0.46 -8.14
CA MET A 385 -6.77 0.31 -8.16
C MET A 385 -6.07 1.22 -7.14
N LYS A 386 -6.67 2.36 -6.77
CA LYS A 386 -6.04 3.30 -5.83
C LYS A 386 -5.73 2.65 -4.49
N LYS A 387 -6.70 1.95 -3.91
CA LYS A 387 -6.53 1.24 -2.61
C LYS A 387 -5.47 0.13 -2.66
N LEU A 388 -5.26 -0.48 -3.83
CA LEU A 388 -4.27 -1.55 -4.02
C LEU A 388 -2.85 -1.00 -4.25
N SER A 389 -2.73 0.28 -4.57
CA SER A 389 -1.48 0.84 -5.05
C SER A 389 -0.41 1.09 -3.99
N GLY A 390 -0.79 1.23 -2.71
CA GLY A 390 0.14 1.52 -1.63
C GLY A 390 1.08 2.71 -1.94
N ASP A 391 0.53 3.80 -2.48
CA ASP A 391 1.26 5.02 -2.86
C ASP A 391 2.38 4.80 -3.90
N SER A 392 2.29 3.75 -4.72
CA SER A 392 3.30 3.44 -5.74
C SER A 392 2.94 3.91 -7.15
N THR A 393 1.79 4.58 -7.31
CA THR A 393 1.20 4.88 -8.62
C THR A 393 0.60 6.27 -8.64
N ILE A 394 0.77 6.96 -9.76
CA ILE A 394 0.08 8.20 -10.10
C ILE A 394 -1.13 7.85 -10.96
N PHE A 395 -2.31 8.27 -10.54
CA PHE A 395 -3.54 8.03 -11.27
C PHE A 395 -3.98 9.27 -12.04
N VAL A 396 -4.56 9.03 -13.20
CA VAL A 396 -5.03 10.07 -14.12
C VAL A 396 -6.45 9.71 -14.55
N ALA A 397 -7.41 10.61 -14.35
CA ALA A 397 -8.78 10.44 -14.87
C ALA A 397 -9.07 11.54 -15.91
N PRO A 398 -8.92 11.27 -17.22
CA PRO A 398 -9.21 12.25 -18.27
C PRO A 398 -10.73 12.48 -18.45
N GLN A 399 -11.13 13.71 -18.78
CA GLN A 399 -12.52 14.04 -19.11
C GLN A 399 -12.77 13.99 -20.63
N GLY A 400 -13.67 13.10 -21.03
CA GLY A 400 -14.14 12.96 -22.42
C GLY A 400 -15.01 14.14 -22.88
N ILE A 401 -14.99 14.45 -24.17
CA ILE A 401 -15.87 15.48 -24.77
C ILE A 401 -17.30 14.97 -24.73
N GLY A 402 -18.23 15.78 -24.21
CA GLY A 402 -19.65 15.40 -24.09
C GLY A 402 -19.87 14.16 -23.23
N ASN A 403 -18.99 13.92 -22.23
CA ASN A 403 -18.99 12.72 -21.40
C ASN A 403 -18.89 11.41 -22.20
N GLY A 404 -18.11 11.43 -23.29
CA GLY A 404 -17.83 10.25 -24.10
C GLY A 404 -16.46 10.27 -24.78
N TRP A 405 -16.15 9.19 -25.49
CA TRP A 405 -14.87 8.94 -26.15
C TRP A 405 -15.05 8.70 -27.65
N GLY A 406 -15.76 9.60 -28.34
CA GLY A 406 -16.01 9.47 -29.78
C GLY A 406 -14.71 9.32 -30.59
N ASN A 407 -13.62 9.94 -30.10
CA ASN A 407 -12.27 9.84 -30.64
C ASN A 407 -12.19 10.10 -32.17
N GLY A 408 -13.02 11.03 -32.66
CA GLY A 408 -13.02 11.46 -34.05
C GLY A 408 -11.65 12.02 -34.44
N GLY A 409 -11.09 11.53 -35.54
CA GLY A 409 -9.74 11.91 -35.99
C GLY A 409 -8.61 11.59 -35.01
N GLY A 410 -8.84 10.73 -33.99
CA GLY A 410 -7.86 10.42 -32.96
C GLY A 410 -7.76 11.47 -31.83
N ALA A 411 -8.72 12.39 -31.71
CA ALA A 411 -8.66 13.52 -30.77
C ALA A 411 -8.46 13.11 -29.30
N ASP A 412 -9.05 11.99 -28.85
CA ASP A 412 -8.94 11.53 -27.46
C ASP A 412 -7.64 10.76 -27.20
N VAL A 413 -7.11 10.09 -28.24
CA VAL A 413 -5.76 9.51 -28.19
C VAL A 413 -4.72 10.62 -28.09
N THR A 414 -4.84 11.66 -28.93
CA THR A 414 -3.98 12.85 -28.86
C THR A 414 -4.10 13.56 -27.50
N PHE A 415 -5.30 13.60 -26.91
CA PHE A 415 -5.48 14.15 -25.57
C PHE A 415 -4.73 13.34 -24.51
N THR A 416 -4.77 12.01 -24.59
CA THR A 416 -3.98 11.13 -23.72
C THR A 416 -2.48 11.40 -23.86
N ASP A 417 -1.99 11.53 -25.09
CA ASP A 417 -0.57 11.84 -25.35
C ASP A 417 -0.16 13.19 -24.76
N ASN A 418 -1.00 14.21 -24.88
CA ASN A 418 -0.73 15.54 -24.33
C ASN A 418 -0.69 15.54 -22.80
N ILE A 419 -1.58 14.78 -22.14
CA ILE A 419 -1.49 14.58 -20.68
C ILE A 419 -0.17 13.88 -20.35
N LEU A 420 0.14 12.76 -21.01
CA LEU A 420 1.36 11.99 -20.73
C LEU A 420 2.63 12.83 -20.95
N ALA A 421 2.66 13.66 -21.99
CA ALA A 421 3.76 14.58 -22.25
C ALA A 421 3.95 15.57 -21.09
N GLN A 422 2.87 16.14 -20.57
CA GLN A 422 2.91 17.01 -19.39
C GLN A 422 3.46 16.27 -18.16
N LEU A 423 2.97 15.05 -17.89
CA LEU A 423 3.43 14.24 -16.75
C LEU A 423 4.92 13.89 -16.88
N LYS A 424 5.40 13.55 -18.08
CA LYS A 424 6.82 13.24 -18.33
C LYS A 424 7.74 14.40 -18.01
N THR A 425 7.30 15.65 -18.22
CA THR A 425 8.12 16.83 -17.98
C THR A 425 8.03 17.37 -16.56
N GLU A 426 6.88 17.19 -15.89
CA GLU A 426 6.57 17.83 -14.60
C GLU A 426 6.56 16.88 -13.40
N LEU A 427 6.51 15.57 -13.63
CA LEU A 427 6.51 14.54 -12.59
C LEU A 427 7.58 13.47 -12.86
N CYS A 428 8.00 12.80 -11.80
CA CYS A 428 8.90 11.65 -11.84
C CYS A 428 8.08 10.39 -12.06
N ILE A 429 7.85 10.07 -13.32
CA ILE A 429 7.11 8.88 -13.71
C ILE A 429 8.09 7.83 -14.23
N ASP A 430 7.65 6.59 -14.18
CA ASP A 430 8.32 5.49 -14.85
C ASP A 430 7.73 5.28 -16.25
N GLU A 431 8.48 5.68 -17.26
CA GLU A 431 8.07 5.58 -18.66
C GLU A 431 7.95 4.13 -19.15
N SER A 432 8.54 3.16 -18.44
CA SER A 432 8.38 1.74 -18.74
C SER A 432 7.11 1.12 -18.13
N ARG A 433 6.39 1.85 -17.26
CA ARG A 433 5.23 1.35 -16.51
C ARG A 433 4.06 2.33 -16.54
N ILE A 434 3.60 2.60 -17.77
CA ILE A 434 2.41 3.40 -18.08
C ILE A 434 1.28 2.46 -18.51
N PHE A 435 0.12 2.55 -17.89
CA PHE A 435 -1.03 1.67 -18.13
C PHE A 435 -2.32 2.46 -18.33
N ALA A 436 -3.33 1.79 -18.87
CA ALA A 436 -4.68 2.33 -19.02
C ALA A 436 -5.74 1.30 -18.65
N ASN A 437 -6.82 1.75 -18.01
CA ASN A 437 -8.01 0.96 -17.78
C ASN A 437 -9.31 1.77 -17.95
N GLY A 438 -10.42 1.06 -18.10
CA GLY A 438 -11.72 1.70 -18.28
C GLY A 438 -12.84 0.72 -18.50
N PHE A 439 -14.07 1.19 -18.30
CA PHE A 439 -15.30 0.41 -18.46
C PHE A 439 -16.19 0.97 -19.58
N SER A 440 -16.88 0.08 -20.31
CA SER A 440 -17.85 0.45 -21.36
C SER A 440 -17.19 1.33 -22.42
N PHE A 441 -17.70 2.53 -22.69
CA PHE A 441 -17.06 3.49 -23.60
C PHE A 441 -15.60 3.80 -23.20
N GLY A 442 -15.30 3.86 -21.91
CA GLY A 442 -13.93 4.00 -21.40
C GLY A 442 -13.07 2.75 -21.60
N GLY A 443 -13.69 1.57 -21.59
CA GLY A 443 -13.05 0.31 -21.97
C GLY A 443 -12.73 0.27 -23.47
N SER A 444 -13.62 0.80 -24.30
CA SER A 444 -13.38 1.01 -25.73
C SER A 444 -12.25 2.01 -25.99
N MET A 445 -12.18 3.09 -25.22
CA MET A 445 -11.06 4.05 -25.29
C MET A 445 -9.73 3.40 -24.84
N THR A 446 -9.77 2.60 -23.78
CA THR A 446 -8.64 1.79 -23.32
C THR A 446 -8.13 0.84 -24.42
N TYR A 447 -9.06 0.19 -25.13
CA TYR A 447 -8.74 -0.62 -26.30
C TYR A 447 -8.12 0.22 -27.44
N ALA A 448 -8.64 1.43 -27.71
CA ALA A 448 -8.04 2.34 -28.70
C ALA A 448 -6.59 2.71 -28.34
N ILE A 449 -6.29 2.97 -27.06
CA ILE A 449 -4.92 3.20 -26.57
C ILE A 449 -4.03 1.99 -26.84
N ALA A 450 -4.51 0.77 -26.56
CA ALA A 450 -3.76 -0.45 -26.82
C ALA A 450 -3.38 -0.60 -28.30
N CYS A 451 -4.24 -0.16 -29.21
CA CYS A 451 -3.96 -0.21 -30.65
C CYS A 451 -3.03 0.91 -31.12
N ALA A 452 -3.28 2.13 -30.66
CA ALA A 452 -2.61 3.32 -31.16
C ALA A 452 -1.26 3.58 -30.48
N ARG A 453 -1.05 3.08 -29.25
CA ARG A 453 0.06 3.45 -28.37
C ARG A 453 0.72 2.24 -27.70
N ALA A 454 0.70 1.07 -28.34
CA ALA A 454 1.38 -0.15 -27.89
C ALA A 454 2.88 0.02 -27.58
N ASN A 455 3.56 0.98 -28.23
CA ASN A 455 4.97 1.29 -27.99
C ASN A 455 5.20 2.29 -26.84
N VAL A 456 4.12 2.83 -26.25
CA VAL A 456 4.16 3.85 -25.19
C VAL A 456 3.59 3.30 -23.89
N PHE A 457 2.49 2.54 -23.98
CA PHE A 457 1.84 1.92 -22.83
C PHE A 457 2.37 0.51 -22.62
N ARG A 458 2.71 0.18 -21.38
CA ARG A 458 3.18 -1.15 -20.96
C ARG A 458 2.07 -2.19 -21.04
N GLY A 459 0.84 -1.78 -20.76
CA GLY A 459 -0.32 -2.67 -20.79
C GLY A 459 -1.65 -1.94 -20.59
N VAL A 460 -2.75 -2.65 -20.85
CA VAL A 460 -4.11 -2.13 -20.65
C VAL A 460 -5.02 -3.15 -19.97
N ALA A 461 -6.10 -2.67 -19.34
CA ALA A 461 -7.18 -3.47 -18.78
C ALA A 461 -8.55 -2.93 -19.21
N ALA A 462 -9.17 -3.55 -20.21
CA ALA A 462 -10.44 -3.12 -20.79
C ALA A 462 -11.61 -3.93 -20.22
N TYR A 463 -12.61 -3.25 -19.67
CA TYR A 463 -13.78 -3.89 -19.04
C TYR A 463 -15.06 -3.62 -19.81
N GLY A 464 -15.88 -4.65 -20.04
CA GLY A 464 -17.18 -4.53 -20.73
C GLY A 464 -17.05 -3.77 -22.05
N ALA A 465 -16.00 -4.03 -22.82
CA ALA A 465 -15.58 -3.17 -23.93
C ALA A 465 -15.95 -3.75 -25.30
N GLY A 466 -16.23 -2.86 -26.26
CA GLY A 466 -16.30 -3.19 -27.69
C GLY A 466 -15.48 -2.22 -28.54
N SER A 467 -15.18 -2.57 -29.78
CA SER A 467 -14.48 -1.66 -30.69
C SER A 467 -15.45 -0.56 -31.15
N ILE A 468 -15.07 0.71 -30.95
CA ILE A 468 -15.85 1.88 -31.40
C ILE A 468 -15.04 2.68 -32.42
N SER A 469 -13.86 3.17 -32.02
CA SER A 469 -12.96 3.98 -32.87
C SER A 469 -11.52 3.92 -32.36
N GLY A 470 -10.56 4.48 -33.12
CA GLY A 470 -9.17 4.63 -32.68
C GLY A 470 -8.28 3.38 -32.78
N CYS A 471 -8.76 2.30 -33.41
CA CYS A 471 -8.04 1.03 -33.48
C CYS A 471 -7.83 0.52 -34.94
N SER A 472 -7.86 1.43 -35.91
CA SER A 472 -7.51 1.15 -37.31
C SER A 472 -6.00 0.92 -37.44
N GLY A 473 -5.57 -0.33 -37.64
CA GLY A 473 -4.19 -0.68 -38.04
C GLY A 473 -3.19 -1.05 -36.95
N GLY A 474 -3.52 -0.94 -35.66
CA GLY A 474 -2.60 -1.33 -34.57
C GLY A 474 -2.40 -2.84 -34.46
N ASN A 475 -1.30 -3.37 -35.01
CA ASN A 475 -0.93 -4.79 -34.91
C ASN A 475 0.23 -5.03 -33.93
N SER A 476 0.74 -3.97 -33.31
CA SER A 476 1.82 -4.07 -32.34
C SER A 476 1.38 -4.85 -31.09
N PRO A 477 2.28 -5.66 -30.50
CA PRO A 477 1.98 -6.38 -29.29
C PRO A 477 1.97 -5.45 -28.07
N ILE A 478 1.12 -5.76 -27.10
CA ILE A 478 0.99 -5.03 -25.82
C ILE A 478 0.40 -5.97 -24.76
N ALA A 479 0.77 -5.84 -23.49
CA ALA A 479 0.11 -6.57 -22.43
C ALA A 479 -1.40 -6.20 -22.38
N TYR A 480 -2.28 -7.19 -22.53
CA TYR A 480 -3.72 -6.97 -22.61
C TYR A 480 -4.49 -7.77 -21.57
N PHE A 481 -5.28 -7.07 -20.74
CA PHE A 481 -6.27 -7.65 -19.86
C PHE A 481 -7.67 -7.31 -20.37
N GLY A 482 -8.56 -8.30 -20.44
CA GLY A 482 -9.97 -8.11 -20.76
C GLY A 482 -10.87 -8.68 -19.67
N GLY A 483 -11.83 -7.90 -19.19
CA GLY A 483 -12.87 -8.34 -18.27
C GLY A 483 -14.26 -8.17 -18.91
N HIS A 484 -15.09 -9.21 -18.97
CA HIS A 484 -16.37 -9.10 -19.69
C HIS A 484 -17.49 -9.98 -19.11
N GLY A 485 -18.69 -9.40 -18.99
CA GLY A 485 -19.87 -10.12 -18.53
C GLY A 485 -20.45 -11.02 -19.62
N ILE A 486 -20.69 -12.29 -19.33
CA ILE A 486 -21.24 -13.25 -20.32
C ILE A 486 -22.71 -12.97 -20.67
N ARG A 487 -23.38 -12.10 -19.90
CA ARG A 487 -24.76 -11.62 -20.15
C ARG A 487 -24.80 -10.14 -20.54
N ASP A 488 -23.66 -9.54 -20.89
CA ASP A 488 -23.61 -8.15 -21.35
C ASP A 488 -24.46 -7.97 -22.61
N ASN A 489 -25.45 -7.09 -22.54
CA ASN A 489 -26.38 -6.80 -23.63
C ASN A 489 -26.09 -5.46 -24.32
N VAL A 490 -25.08 -4.72 -23.88
CA VAL A 490 -24.65 -3.43 -24.46
C VAL A 490 -23.47 -3.68 -25.39
N PHE A 491 -22.39 -4.25 -24.85
CA PHE A 491 -21.32 -4.85 -25.64
C PHE A 491 -21.44 -6.35 -25.47
N THR A 492 -22.12 -7.00 -26.42
CA THR A 492 -22.30 -8.45 -26.39
C THR A 492 -20.96 -9.19 -26.17
N PRO A 493 -20.95 -10.35 -25.50
CA PRO A 493 -19.71 -11.06 -25.17
C PRO A 493 -18.78 -11.26 -26.37
N ASP A 494 -19.33 -11.51 -27.56
CA ASP A 494 -18.57 -11.67 -28.80
C ASP A 494 -17.75 -10.41 -29.16
N ARG A 495 -18.23 -9.22 -28.83
CA ARG A 495 -17.48 -7.98 -29.04
C ARG A 495 -16.23 -7.94 -28.14
N GLY A 496 -16.36 -8.28 -26.86
CA GLY A 496 -15.24 -8.34 -25.93
C GLY A 496 -14.24 -9.44 -26.30
N ARG A 497 -14.74 -10.63 -26.65
CA ARG A 497 -13.93 -11.75 -27.15
C ARG A 497 -13.14 -11.36 -28.40
N ALA A 498 -13.74 -10.62 -29.34
CA ALA A 498 -13.04 -10.13 -30.51
C ALA A 498 -11.88 -9.16 -30.18
N LEU A 499 -12.01 -8.33 -29.14
CA LEU A 499 -10.91 -7.47 -28.67
C LEU A 499 -9.75 -8.31 -28.11
N ARG A 500 -10.08 -9.29 -27.25
CA ARG A 500 -9.13 -10.26 -26.71
C ARG A 500 -8.40 -11.00 -27.83
N ASP A 501 -9.13 -11.58 -28.78
CA ASP A 501 -8.58 -12.41 -29.85
C ASP A 501 -7.64 -11.63 -30.77
N ARG A 502 -7.84 -10.32 -30.90
CA ARG A 502 -6.86 -9.46 -31.55
C ARG A 502 -5.52 -9.50 -30.83
N PHE A 503 -5.47 -9.31 -29.52
CA PHE A 503 -4.20 -9.31 -28.78
C PHE A 503 -3.62 -10.69 -28.59
N VAL A 504 -4.45 -11.75 -28.54
CA VAL A 504 -3.96 -13.12 -28.69
C VAL A 504 -3.16 -13.26 -29.99
N ARG A 505 -3.67 -12.73 -31.12
CA ARG A 505 -2.95 -12.72 -32.40
C ARG A 505 -1.74 -11.78 -32.41
N ASN A 506 -1.89 -10.52 -32.03
CA ASN A 506 -0.80 -9.53 -32.05
C ASN A 506 0.38 -9.96 -31.17
N ASN A 507 0.10 -10.56 -30.01
CA ASN A 507 1.11 -11.03 -29.07
C ASN A 507 1.58 -12.47 -29.39
N SER A 508 1.10 -13.06 -30.48
CA SER A 508 1.41 -14.42 -30.94
C SER A 508 1.14 -15.51 -29.89
N CYS A 509 0.12 -15.31 -29.05
CA CYS A 509 -0.27 -16.26 -28.03
C CYS A 509 -0.96 -17.49 -28.63
N THR A 510 -0.88 -18.60 -27.91
CA THR A 510 -1.57 -19.84 -28.25
C THR A 510 -3.07 -19.62 -28.22
N VAL A 511 -3.75 -19.85 -29.34
CA VAL A 511 -5.21 -19.75 -29.43
C VAL A 511 -5.82 -20.93 -28.68
N ILE A 512 -6.70 -20.62 -27.73
CA ILE A 512 -7.47 -21.59 -26.95
C ILE A 512 -8.93 -21.12 -26.87
N ASN A 513 -9.84 -22.03 -26.54
CA ASN A 513 -11.18 -21.66 -26.09
C ASN A 513 -11.15 -21.50 -24.56
N PRO A 514 -11.04 -20.27 -24.02
CA PRO A 514 -10.91 -20.11 -22.57
C PRO A 514 -12.22 -20.53 -21.89
N PRO A 515 -12.16 -21.24 -20.75
CA PRO A 515 -13.34 -21.55 -19.96
C PRO A 515 -14.03 -20.25 -19.51
N GLU A 516 -15.36 -20.25 -19.54
CA GLU A 516 -16.21 -19.17 -19.05
C GLU A 516 -17.19 -19.74 -18.01
N PRO A 517 -17.64 -18.93 -17.04
CA PRO A 517 -18.61 -19.38 -16.05
C PRO A 517 -19.96 -19.69 -16.70
N SER A 518 -20.74 -20.60 -16.10
CA SER A 518 -22.10 -20.87 -16.56
C SER A 518 -23.05 -19.75 -16.16
N ILE A 519 -24.07 -19.49 -16.98
CA ILE A 519 -25.15 -18.56 -16.64
C ILE A 519 -25.87 -19.05 -15.36
N GLY A 520 -26.07 -18.15 -14.40
CA GLY A 520 -26.65 -18.42 -13.09
C GLY A 520 -25.65 -18.85 -12.01
N SER A 521 -24.35 -19.00 -12.36
CA SER A 521 -23.32 -19.35 -11.37
C SER A 521 -22.94 -18.20 -10.45
N LEU A 522 -23.13 -16.95 -10.88
CA LEU A 522 -22.66 -15.74 -10.18
C LEU A 522 -21.18 -15.79 -9.82
N ARG A 523 -20.37 -16.42 -10.67
CA ARG A 523 -18.92 -16.57 -10.52
C ARG A 523 -18.18 -15.96 -11.69
N HIS A 524 -16.87 -15.83 -11.52
CA HIS A 524 -15.95 -15.48 -12.60
C HIS A 524 -14.99 -16.61 -12.95
N THR A 525 -14.35 -16.50 -14.11
CA THR A 525 -13.28 -17.38 -14.55
C THR A 525 -12.26 -16.55 -15.31
N CYS A 526 -11.01 -16.59 -14.85
CA CYS A 526 -9.89 -15.90 -15.49
C CYS A 526 -8.94 -16.91 -16.16
N THR A 527 -8.57 -16.63 -17.40
CA THR A 527 -7.65 -17.44 -18.21
C THR A 527 -6.47 -16.59 -18.64
N SER A 528 -5.25 -17.07 -18.39
CA SER A 528 -4.04 -16.48 -18.96
C SER A 528 -3.62 -17.27 -20.19
N TYR A 529 -3.39 -16.56 -21.29
CA TYR A 529 -2.93 -17.18 -22.54
C TYR A 529 -1.43 -17.43 -22.49
N GLN A 530 -1.01 -18.53 -23.10
CA GLN A 530 0.41 -18.83 -23.28
C GLN A 530 0.96 -18.00 -24.45
N CYS A 531 1.70 -16.94 -24.12
CA CYS A 531 2.32 -16.04 -25.09
C CYS A 531 3.84 -16.28 -25.14
N PRO A 532 4.45 -16.42 -26.34
CA PRO A 532 5.89 -16.64 -26.47
C PRO A 532 6.73 -15.52 -25.83
N ASN A 533 6.27 -14.28 -25.97
CA ASN A 533 6.91 -13.14 -25.35
C ASN A 533 6.22 -12.80 -24.02
N LYS A 534 6.90 -13.10 -22.91
CA LYS A 534 6.42 -12.82 -21.55
C LYS A 534 6.20 -11.33 -21.27
N ASN A 535 6.74 -10.42 -22.10
CA ASN A 535 6.46 -9.00 -21.98
C ASN A 535 5.07 -8.62 -22.48
N TYR A 536 4.39 -9.46 -23.28
CA TYR A 536 3.08 -9.14 -23.84
C TYR A 536 2.04 -10.20 -23.46
N PRO A 537 1.78 -10.42 -22.16
CA PRO A 537 0.79 -11.40 -21.73
C PRO A 537 -0.62 -10.97 -22.12
N VAL A 538 -1.50 -11.96 -22.31
CA VAL A 538 -2.94 -11.75 -22.49
C VAL A 538 -3.68 -12.48 -21.37
N ARG A 539 -4.54 -11.77 -20.62
CA ARG A 539 -5.41 -12.34 -19.59
C ARG A 539 -6.87 -11.98 -19.88
N TRP A 540 -7.76 -12.94 -19.73
CA TRP A 540 -9.18 -12.81 -20.00
C TRP A 540 -10.00 -13.29 -18.80
N CYS A 541 -10.83 -12.41 -18.23
CA CYS A 541 -11.72 -12.74 -17.13
C CYS A 541 -13.17 -12.60 -17.58
N ALA A 542 -13.87 -13.72 -17.70
CA ALA A 542 -15.31 -13.75 -17.95
C ALA A 542 -16.08 -13.88 -16.63
N TYR A 543 -17.24 -13.23 -16.53
CA TYR A 543 -18.05 -13.28 -15.31
C TYR A 543 -19.55 -13.36 -15.59
N ASP A 544 -20.27 -14.03 -14.69
CA ASP A 544 -21.72 -14.22 -14.82
C ASP A 544 -22.53 -13.00 -14.36
N ALA A 545 -22.42 -11.89 -15.09
CA ALA A 545 -23.25 -10.71 -14.93
C ALA A 545 -23.49 -9.98 -16.27
N GLY A 546 -24.28 -8.91 -16.21
CA GLY A 546 -24.55 -8.03 -17.34
C GLY A 546 -23.46 -6.99 -17.57
N HIS A 547 -23.84 -5.85 -18.15
CA HIS A 547 -22.96 -4.73 -18.42
C HIS A 547 -22.65 -3.92 -17.14
N ILE A 548 -21.71 -4.43 -16.32
CA ILE A 548 -21.34 -3.84 -15.01
C ILE A 548 -19.83 -3.63 -14.89
N ALA A 549 -19.42 -2.68 -14.05
CA ALA A 549 -18.05 -2.13 -14.00
C ALA A 549 -17.18 -2.73 -12.88
N ALA A 550 -17.80 -3.30 -11.86
CA ALA A 550 -17.20 -3.74 -10.61
C ALA A 550 -17.85 -5.06 -10.13
N PRO A 551 -17.77 -6.14 -10.93
CA PRO A 551 -18.39 -7.42 -10.58
C PRO A 551 -17.80 -8.01 -9.30
N HIS A 552 -18.61 -8.76 -8.56
CA HIS A 552 -18.18 -9.58 -7.44
C HIS A 552 -18.95 -10.91 -7.46
N ASP A 553 -18.35 -11.96 -6.93
CA ASP A 553 -19.00 -13.27 -6.92
C ASP A 553 -20.15 -13.31 -5.92
N GLY A 554 -21.18 -14.09 -6.24
CA GLY A 554 -22.40 -14.22 -5.45
C GLY A 554 -23.47 -13.15 -5.75
N SER A 555 -23.23 -12.23 -6.69
CA SER A 555 -24.18 -11.16 -7.05
C SER A 555 -24.03 -10.73 -8.51
N THR A 556 -25.07 -10.08 -9.04
CA THR A 556 -25.09 -9.51 -10.40
C THR A 556 -24.83 -8.01 -10.44
N GLY A 557 -24.58 -7.37 -9.29
CA GLY A 557 -24.41 -5.93 -9.16
C GLY A 557 -22.96 -5.49 -8.94
N ASP A 558 -22.72 -4.19 -9.11
CA ASP A 558 -21.45 -3.55 -8.80
C ASP A 558 -21.17 -3.54 -7.29
N SER A 559 -19.90 -3.66 -6.92
CA SER A 559 -19.43 -3.58 -5.54
C SER A 559 -18.02 -2.98 -5.45
N GLY A 560 -17.77 -2.19 -4.39
CA GLY A 560 -16.41 -1.71 -4.10
C GLY A 560 -15.44 -2.83 -3.70
N ASN A 561 -15.97 -4.01 -3.36
CA ASN A 561 -15.21 -5.24 -3.11
C ASN A 561 -15.15 -6.15 -4.36
N THR A 562 -14.85 -5.56 -5.52
CA THR A 562 -14.74 -6.28 -6.78
C THR A 562 -13.40 -7.01 -6.91
N TRP A 563 -13.44 -8.30 -7.30
CA TRP A 563 -12.25 -9.08 -7.63
C TRP A 563 -11.57 -8.58 -8.93
N LEU A 564 -12.30 -7.87 -9.79
CA LEU A 564 -11.78 -7.38 -11.07
C LEU A 564 -10.65 -6.37 -10.89
N ALA A 565 -10.74 -5.55 -9.85
CA ALA A 565 -9.69 -4.60 -9.49
C ALA A 565 -8.39 -5.32 -9.08
N GLU A 566 -8.51 -6.40 -8.29
CA GLU A 566 -7.37 -7.20 -7.81
C GLU A 566 -6.69 -7.93 -8.97
N GLU A 567 -7.49 -8.56 -9.83
CA GLU A 567 -7.03 -9.24 -11.04
C GLU A 567 -6.27 -8.31 -11.99
N ALA A 568 -6.83 -7.14 -12.27
CA ALA A 568 -6.18 -6.15 -13.13
C ALA A 568 -4.93 -5.53 -12.48
N TRP A 569 -4.94 -5.34 -11.15
CA TRP A 569 -3.78 -4.84 -10.42
C TRP A 569 -2.63 -5.84 -10.42
N GLN A 570 -2.91 -7.13 -10.16
CA GLN A 570 -1.91 -8.20 -10.30
C GLN A 570 -1.34 -8.24 -11.73
N PHE A 571 -2.21 -8.08 -12.74
CA PHE A 571 -1.78 -8.02 -14.12
C PHE A 571 -0.86 -6.83 -14.43
N PHE A 572 -1.10 -5.63 -13.89
CA PHE A 572 -0.21 -4.48 -14.11
C PHE A 572 1.09 -4.54 -13.30
N THR A 573 1.06 -5.13 -12.11
CA THR A 573 2.20 -5.12 -11.20
C THR A 573 3.20 -6.25 -11.43
N GLN A 574 2.95 -7.14 -12.40
CA GLN A 574 3.92 -8.14 -12.84
C GLN A 574 5.13 -7.55 -13.60
N PHE A 575 5.15 -6.24 -13.86
CA PHE A 575 6.14 -5.54 -14.69
C PHE A 575 7.08 -4.61 -13.93
#